data_AF-A0A2G8LG96-F1
#
_entry.id   AF-A0A2G8LG96-F1
#
_cell.length_a   1.000
_cell.length_b   1.000
_cell.length_c   1.000
_cell.angle_alpha   90.00
_cell.angle_beta   90.00
_cell.angle_gamma   90.00
#
_symmetry.space_group_name_H-M   'P 1'
#
loop_
_entity.id
_entity.type
_entity.pdbx_description
1 polymer ?
#
loop_
_entity_poly.entity_id
_entity_poly.type
_entity_poly.pdbx_seq_one_letter_code
_entity_poly.pdbx_strand_id
1 'polypeptide(L)'
;MNGSKVVHFVTLKDLYCWEVCVEERLESYLSSSPPNVKEQEKRVRREIANSNERRRMQSINAGFQSLRNLLPIPDGEKLSKAAILQQTTNLIYRLEQEKTQLLNQIAGLKRMIRKGGEMDPDSPGVKKRKRNDSMMDEGIGSPEGMEESSMEEMQKSILELRSQLDRERQYRKVLEDKNRVLEAKFYPEKLKQLTRQVRRRSHWQIAFVTIETVVYQ
;
A
#
# COMPACT_ATOMS: atom_id res chain seq x y z
N MET A 1 2.73 11.98 26.88
CA MET A 1 3.36 12.65 25.72
C MET A 1 3.51 11.58 24.64
N ASN A 2 2.49 11.39 23.82
CA ASN A 2 2.39 10.24 22.92
C ASN A 2 2.63 10.73 21.48
N GLY A 3 3.84 10.50 20.97
CA GLY A 3 4.19 10.78 19.58
C GLY A 3 3.89 9.57 18.70
N SER A 4 2.69 9.55 18.10
CA SER A 4 2.34 8.59 17.04
C SER A 4 3.28 8.79 15.85
N LYS A 5 4.19 7.84 15.64
CA LYS A 5 5.03 7.78 14.44
C LYS A 5 4.16 7.31 13.28
N VAL A 6 3.84 8.24 12.39
CA VAL A 6 3.11 7.98 11.14
C VAL A 6 3.91 6.98 10.31
N VAL A 7 3.32 5.81 10.06
CA VAL A 7 3.84 4.81 9.13
C VAL A 7 3.69 5.38 7.74
N HIS A 8 4.79 5.80 7.12
CA HIS A 8 4.81 6.20 5.73
C HIS A 8 4.55 4.96 4.86
N PHE A 9 3.29 4.77 4.46
CA PHE A 9 2.97 3.96 3.30
C PHE A 9 3.58 4.66 2.08
N VAL A 10 4.55 4.00 1.46
CA VAL A 10 4.93 4.25 0.07
C VAL A 10 3.67 4.00 -0.76
N THR A 11 3.01 5.08 -1.14
CA THR A 11 1.80 5.07 -1.97
C THR A 11 2.21 5.05 -3.44
N LEU A 12 1.26 4.73 -4.33
CA LEU A 12 1.36 4.63 -5.79
C LEU A 12 2.14 5.75 -6.54
N LYS A 13 2.59 6.82 -5.87
CA LYS A 13 3.52 7.85 -6.37
C LYS A 13 4.93 7.32 -6.68
N ASP A 14 5.40 6.28 -6.00
CA ASP A 14 6.74 5.74 -6.24
C ASP A 14 6.84 4.94 -7.55
N LEU A 15 5.70 4.51 -8.10
CA LEU A 15 5.58 3.89 -9.43
C LEU A 15 5.58 4.94 -10.56
N TYR A 16 5.03 6.14 -10.32
CA TYR A 16 5.02 7.26 -11.30
C TYR A 16 6.39 7.94 -11.50
N CYS A 17 7.36 7.67 -10.62
CA CYS A 17 8.74 8.17 -10.75
C CYS A 17 9.63 7.25 -11.62
N TRP A 18 9.12 6.09 -12.04
CA TRP A 18 9.80 5.12 -12.89
C TRP A 18 9.48 5.34 -14.38
N GLU A 19 8.22 5.59 -14.74
CA GLU A 19 7.80 5.89 -16.13
C GLU A 19 8.40 7.19 -16.70
N VAL A 20 8.71 8.18 -15.86
CA VAL A 20 9.08 9.54 -16.30
C VAL A 20 10.60 9.74 -16.49
N CYS A 21 11.45 8.84 -15.99
CA CYS A 21 12.91 9.00 -16.07
C CYS A 21 13.60 8.22 -17.19
N VAL A 22 12.94 7.27 -17.85
CA VAL A 22 13.65 6.24 -18.64
C VAL A 22 13.39 6.30 -20.15
N GLU A 23 12.17 6.40 -20.65
CA GLU A 23 11.94 6.03 -22.06
C GLU A 23 12.08 7.18 -23.09
N GLU A 24 11.38 8.32 -22.94
CA GLU A 24 11.05 9.11 -24.15
C GLU A 24 12.00 10.26 -24.54
N ARG A 25 12.78 10.83 -23.62
CA ARG A 25 13.41 12.13 -23.94
C ARG A 25 14.84 12.06 -24.47
N LEU A 26 15.54 10.93 -24.34
CA LEU A 26 16.94 10.85 -24.76
C LEU A 26 17.16 10.11 -26.09
N GLU A 27 16.37 9.10 -26.44
CA GLU A 27 16.62 8.36 -27.69
C GLU A 27 16.42 9.20 -28.96
N SER A 28 15.54 10.22 -28.92
CA SER A 28 15.25 11.04 -30.11
C SER A 28 16.35 12.04 -30.50
N TYR A 29 17.35 12.30 -29.64
CA TYR A 29 18.39 13.31 -29.90
C TYR A 29 19.74 12.73 -30.34
N LEU A 30 19.88 11.41 -30.41
CA LEU A 30 21.19 10.74 -30.49
C LEU A 30 21.59 10.21 -31.89
N SER A 31 20.76 10.42 -32.91
CA SER A 31 21.04 9.89 -34.25
C SER A 31 22.08 10.69 -35.06
N SER A 32 22.58 11.83 -34.57
CA SER A 32 23.61 12.61 -35.29
C SER A 32 24.50 13.43 -34.36
N SER A 33 25.55 12.84 -33.78
CA SER A 33 26.55 13.66 -33.06
C SER A 33 27.97 13.04 -32.95
N PRO A 34 29.01 13.89 -32.89
CA PRO A 34 30.43 13.51 -33.02
C PRO A 34 30.93 12.57 -31.89
N PRO A 35 32.07 11.88 -32.06
CA PRO A 35 32.54 10.80 -31.18
C PRO A 35 32.60 11.14 -29.67
N ASN A 36 32.80 12.40 -29.31
CA ASN A 36 32.78 12.88 -27.92
C ASN A 36 31.38 12.77 -27.26
N VAL A 37 30.30 12.92 -28.06
CA VAL A 37 28.92 12.84 -27.58
C VAL A 37 28.52 11.40 -27.25
N LYS A 38 29.04 10.40 -27.96
CA LYS A 38 28.81 8.97 -27.65
C LYS A 38 29.40 8.57 -26.29
N GLU A 39 30.54 9.15 -25.91
CA GLU A 39 31.14 8.89 -24.61
C GLU A 39 30.35 9.56 -23.48
N GLN A 40 29.88 10.79 -23.72
CA GLN A 40 28.98 11.50 -22.81
C GLN A 40 27.64 10.77 -22.64
N GLU A 41 27.08 10.23 -23.72
CA GLU A 41 25.88 9.41 -23.70
C GLU A 41 26.07 8.12 -22.89
N LYS A 42 27.19 7.42 -23.10
CA LYS A 42 27.56 6.23 -22.31
C LYS A 42 27.73 6.58 -20.83
N ARG A 43 28.19 7.78 -20.50
CA ARG A 43 28.25 8.28 -19.12
C ARG A 43 26.85 8.53 -18.56
N VAL A 44 25.96 9.19 -19.30
CA VAL A 44 24.58 9.43 -18.88
C VAL A 44 23.83 8.11 -18.64
N ARG A 45 23.94 7.13 -19.54
CA ARG A 45 23.35 5.80 -19.37
C ARG A 45 23.83 5.11 -18.08
N ARG A 46 25.13 5.19 -17.78
CA ARG A 46 25.71 4.66 -16.53
C ARG A 46 25.17 5.40 -15.30
N GLU A 47 25.02 6.72 -15.37
CA GLU A 47 24.49 7.53 -14.26
C GLU A 47 23.02 7.18 -13.97
N ILE A 48 22.20 6.98 -15.00
CA ILE A 48 20.81 6.53 -14.86
C ILE A 48 20.75 5.14 -14.22
N ALA A 49 21.54 4.18 -14.71
CA ALA A 49 21.60 2.83 -14.15
C ALA A 49 21.99 2.85 -12.66
N ASN A 50 23.01 3.64 -12.29
CA ASN A 50 23.44 3.80 -10.91
C ASN A 50 22.36 4.45 -10.03
N SER A 51 21.63 5.45 -10.56
CA SER A 51 20.52 6.08 -9.87
C SER A 51 19.39 5.08 -9.59
N ASN A 52 19.05 4.26 -10.57
CA ASN A 52 18.04 3.22 -10.44
C ASN A 52 18.42 2.16 -9.40
N GLU A 53 19.68 1.71 -9.36
CA GLU A 53 20.12 0.74 -8.33
C GLU A 53 20.10 1.34 -6.92
N ARG A 54 20.46 2.61 -6.75
CA ARG A 54 20.33 3.28 -5.45
C ARG A 54 18.89 3.30 -4.98
N ARG A 55 17.95 3.62 -5.87
CA ARG A 55 16.51 3.62 -5.56
C ARG A 55 16.03 2.21 -5.18
N ARG A 56 16.41 1.20 -5.95
CA ARG A 56 16.12 -0.21 -5.64
C ARG A 56 16.66 -0.62 -4.28
N MET A 57 17.91 -0.26 -3.97
CA MET A 57 18.52 -0.58 -2.68
C MET A 57 17.81 0.13 -1.52
N GLN A 58 17.39 1.38 -1.71
CA GLN A 58 16.62 2.14 -0.72
C GLN A 58 15.25 1.51 -0.46
N SER A 59 14.51 1.12 -1.51
CA SER A 59 13.19 0.49 -1.35
C SER A 59 13.30 -0.87 -0.67
N ILE A 60 14.30 -1.68 -1.02
CA ILE A 60 14.58 -2.96 -0.33
C ILE A 60 14.87 -2.70 1.15
N ASN A 61 15.74 -1.74 1.46
CA ASN A 61 16.09 -1.42 2.85
C ASN A 61 14.87 -0.91 3.64
N ALA A 62 14.00 -0.10 3.02
CA ALA A 62 12.75 0.34 3.63
C ALA A 62 11.83 -0.86 3.94
N GLY A 63 11.70 -1.80 2.99
CA GLY A 63 10.94 -3.05 3.20
C GLY A 63 11.46 -3.87 4.38
N PHE A 64 12.78 -4.00 4.53
CA PHE A 64 13.39 -4.66 5.69
C PHE A 64 13.07 -3.97 7.02
N GLN A 65 13.03 -2.63 7.04
CA GLN A 65 12.65 -1.91 8.27
C GLN A 65 11.18 -2.08 8.60
N SER A 66 10.29 -2.04 7.61
CA SER A 66 8.86 -2.32 7.81
C SER A 66 8.65 -3.74 8.36
N LEU A 67 9.35 -4.73 7.80
CA LEU A 67 9.26 -6.11 8.27
C LEU A 67 9.77 -6.25 9.71
N ARG A 68 10.90 -5.60 10.03
CA ARG A 68 11.44 -5.59 11.39
C ARG A 68 10.46 -5.03 12.41
N ASN A 69 9.68 -4.00 12.07
CA ASN A 69 8.69 -3.41 12.98
C ASN A 69 7.51 -4.35 13.30
N LEU A 70 7.26 -5.38 12.48
CA LEU A 70 6.21 -6.38 12.72
C LEU A 70 6.70 -7.54 13.60
N LEU A 71 8.01 -7.66 13.79
CA LEU A 71 8.60 -8.70 14.61
C LEU A 71 8.55 -8.29 16.09
N PRO A 72 8.26 -9.24 17.01
CA PRO A 72 8.30 -9.00 18.45
C PRO A 72 9.75 -8.91 18.93
N ILE A 73 10.41 -7.78 18.67
CA ILE A 73 11.81 -7.50 19.02
C ILE A 73 11.83 -6.44 20.13
N PRO A 74 12.65 -6.60 21.18
CA PRO A 74 12.91 -5.56 22.18
C PRO A 74 13.38 -4.25 21.54
N ASP A 75 12.88 -3.12 22.06
CA ASP A 75 13.18 -1.79 21.53
C ASP A 75 14.70 -1.53 21.46
N GLY A 76 15.18 -1.18 20.27
CA GLY A 76 16.58 -0.81 20.02
C GLY A 76 17.50 -1.95 19.58
N GLU A 77 17.06 -3.21 19.59
CA GLU A 77 17.90 -4.34 19.20
C GLU A 77 18.13 -4.40 17.68
N LYS A 78 19.38 -4.33 17.24
CA LYS A 78 19.76 -4.33 15.82
C LYS A 78 19.79 -5.75 15.25
N LEU A 79 18.90 -6.04 14.29
CA LEU A 79 18.91 -7.30 13.55
C LEU A 79 19.59 -7.17 12.18
N SER A 80 20.29 -8.22 11.77
CA SER A 80 20.78 -8.37 10.40
C SER A 80 19.62 -8.70 9.45
N LYS A 81 19.81 -8.49 8.14
CA LYS A 81 18.80 -8.86 7.12
C LYS A 81 18.42 -10.34 7.19
N ALA A 82 19.40 -11.22 7.36
CA ALA A 82 19.17 -12.66 7.49
C ALA A 82 18.37 -12.99 8.76
N ALA A 83 18.69 -12.35 9.89
CA ALA A 83 17.94 -12.53 11.13
C ALA A 83 16.48 -12.08 11.00
N ILE A 84 16.24 -10.93 10.33
CA ILE A 84 14.87 -10.46 10.05
C ILE A 84 14.10 -11.51 9.25
N LEU A 85 14.69 -12.06 8.18
CA LEU A 85 14.03 -13.10 7.38
C LEU A 85 13.75 -14.37 8.21
N GLN A 86 14.74 -14.85 8.95
CA GLN A 86 14.60 -16.06 9.76
C GLN A 86 13.52 -15.91 10.85
N GLN A 87 13.54 -14.80 11.58
CA GLN A 87 12.54 -14.52 12.61
C GLN A 87 11.15 -14.36 12.02
N THR A 88 11.03 -13.75 10.84
CA THR A 88 9.77 -13.65 10.09
C THR A 88 9.23 -15.03 9.74
N THR A 89 10.05 -15.92 9.19
CA THR A 89 9.63 -17.29 8.86
C THR A 89 9.16 -18.05 10.10
N ASN A 90 9.89 -17.94 11.21
CA ASN A 90 9.51 -18.58 12.47
C ASN A 90 8.20 -18.01 13.02
N LEU A 91 7.98 -16.69 12.91
CA LEU A 91 6.76 -16.03 13.34
C LEU A 91 5.55 -16.49 12.51
N ILE A 92 5.69 -16.54 11.19
CA ILE A 92 4.63 -17.04 10.29
C ILE A 92 4.25 -18.47 10.69
N TYR A 93 5.22 -19.37 10.83
CA TYR A 93 4.97 -20.75 11.21
C TYR A 93 4.25 -20.87 12.57
N ARG A 94 4.66 -20.08 13.57
CA ARG A 94 4.01 -20.04 14.88
C ARG A 94 2.55 -19.58 14.76
N LEU A 95 2.30 -18.48 14.05
CA LEU A 95 0.95 -17.93 13.86
C LEU A 95 0.04 -18.92 13.12
N GLU A 96 0.57 -19.67 12.15
CA GLU A 96 -0.17 -20.72 11.43
C GLU A 96 -0.55 -21.89 12.35
N GLN A 97 0.36 -22.32 13.23
CA GLN A 97 0.07 -23.35 14.22
C GLN A 97 -1.00 -22.88 15.22
N GLU A 98 -0.84 -21.67 15.77
CA GLU A 98 -1.81 -21.07 16.71
C GLU A 98 -3.20 -20.94 16.07
N LYS A 99 -3.27 -20.47 14.82
CA LYS A 99 -4.52 -20.41 14.05
C LYS A 99 -5.19 -21.79 13.97
N THR A 100 -4.42 -22.83 13.63
CA THR A 100 -4.94 -24.19 13.51
C THR A 100 -5.45 -24.72 14.86
N GLN A 101 -4.72 -24.46 15.94
CA GLN A 101 -5.13 -24.84 17.30
C GLN A 101 -6.42 -24.13 17.71
N LEU A 102 -6.52 -22.81 17.48
CA LEU A 102 -7.72 -22.04 17.80
C LEU A 102 -8.94 -22.51 16.98
N LEU A 103 -8.76 -22.83 15.69
CA LEU A 103 -9.84 -23.40 14.87
C LEU A 103 -10.33 -24.75 15.41
N ASN A 104 -9.42 -25.63 15.84
CA ASN A 104 -9.77 -26.90 16.47
C ASN A 104 -10.54 -26.70 17.79
N GLN A 105 -10.12 -25.73 18.61
CA GLN A 105 -10.82 -25.36 19.85
C GLN A 105 -12.23 -24.85 19.54
N ILE A 106 -12.37 -23.92 18.59
CA ILE A 106 -13.68 -23.39 18.17
C ILE A 106 -14.58 -24.52 17.65
N ALA A 107 -14.05 -25.44 16.84
CA ALA A 107 -14.81 -26.59 16.36
C ALA A 107 -15.25 -27.52 17.51
N GLY A 108 -14.40 -27.71 18.52
CA GLY A 108 -14.72 -28.43 19.75
C GLY A 108 -15.82 -27.75 20.56
N LEU A 109 -15.68 -26.46 20.85
CA LEU A 109 -16.66 -25.65 21.58
C LEU A 109 -18.01 -25.63 20.85
N LYS A 110 -18.02 -25.41 19.53
CA LYS A 110 -19.25 -25.45 18.71
C LYS A 110 -19.94 -26.83 18.78
N ARG A 111 -19.18 -27.93 18.85
CA ARG A 111 -19.76 -29.27 19.05
C ARG A 111 -20.37 -29.42 20.44
N MET A 112 -19.72 -28.91 21.48
CA MET A 112 -20.26 -28.96 22.85
C MET A 112 -21.52 -28.12 23.00
N ILE A 113 -21.56 -26.92 22.40
CA ILE A 113 -22.76 -26.07 22.40
C ILE A 113 -23.93 -26.76 21.70
N ARG A 114 -23.71 -27.40 20.54
CA ARG A 114 -24.76 -28.17 19.87
C ARG A 114 -25.28 -29.34 20.70
N LYS A 115 -24.39 -30.07 21.38
CA LYS A 115 -24.77 -31.18 22.28
C LYS A 115 -25.46 -30.71 23.56
N GLY A 116 -25.11 -29.54 24.08
CA GLY A 116 -25.74 -28.94 25.26
C GLY A 116 -27.08 -28.24 24.98
N GLY A 117 -27.42 -28.01 23.71
CA GLY A 117 -28.71 -27.46 23.27
C GLY A 117 -29.82 -28.51 23.08
N GLU A 118 -29.52 -29.80 23.21
CA GLU A 118 -30.50 -30.91 23.15
C GLU A 118 -30.78 -31.49 24.54
N MET A 119 -31.22 -30.64 25.46
CA MET A 119 -31.88 -31.06 26.71
C MET A 119 -33.25 -30.38 26.77
N ASP A 120 -34.27 -30.99 26.15
CA ASP A 120 -35.55 -31.38 26.78
C ASP A 120 -36.61 -31.80 25.74
N PRO A 121 -36.94 -33.10 25.59
CA PRO A 121 -38.16 -33.54 24.93
C PRO A 121 -39.35 -33.71 25.88
N ASP A 122 -39.25 -33.29 27.15
CA ASP A 122 -40.31 -33.53 28.15
C ASP A 122 -40.67 -32.27 28.97
N SER A 123 -41.50 -31.40 28.39
CA SER A 123 -42.36 -30.52 29.19
C SER A 123 -43.67 -30.17 28.48
N PRO A 124 -44.83 -30.34 29.14
CA PRO A 124 -46.13 -30.29 28.51
C PRO A 124 -46.70 -28.86 28.47
N GLY A 125 -47.10 -28.43 27.27
CA GLY A 125 -48.29 -27.61 27.09
C GLY A 125 -48.09 -26.21 26.53
N VAL A 126 -48.46 -26.02 25.26
CA VAL A 126 -49.53 -25.08 24.86
C VAL A 126 -50.24 -25.65 23.62
N LYS A 127 -51.50 -26.03 23.78
CA LYS A 127 -52.42 -26.40 22.69
C LYS A 127 -52.85 -25.15 21.92
N LYS A 128 -52.74 -25.13 20.59
CA LYS A 128 -53.69 -24.42 19.72
C LYS A 128 -53.83 -25.05 18.32
N ARG A 129 -54.93 -25.83 18.21
CA ARG A 129 -55.90 -25.95 17.10
C ARG A 129 -55.47 -26.68 15.80
N LYS A 130 -55.92 -27.94 15.77
CA LYS A 130 -56.28 -28.80 14.64
C LYS A 130 -57.17 -28.11 13.58
N ARG A 131 -56.77 -28.20 12.31
CA ARG A 131 -57.66 -28.23 11.12
C ARG A 131 -56.92 -29.08 10.06
N ASN A 132 -57.20 -30.38 10.08
CA ASN A 132 -57.97 -31.15 9.10
C ASN A 132 -57.10 -31.63 7.92
N ASP A 133 -57.25 -32.92 7.70
CA ASP A 133 -56.44 -33.84 6.92
C ASP A 133 -56.71 -33.71 5.42
N SER A 134 -55.64 -33.76 4.62
CA SER A 134 -55.70 -34.11 3.20
C SER A 134 -54.35 -34.70 2.81
N MET A 135 -54.28 -36.02 2.79
CA MET A 135 -53.28 -36.82 2.07
C MET A 135 -53.16 -36.34 0.61
N MET A 136 -51.95 -35.95 0.23
CA MET A 136 -51.32 -36.31 -1.04
C MET A 136 -49.81 -36.41 -0.79
N ASP A 137 -49.35 -37.65 -0.75
CA ASP A 137 -48.01 -38.11 -1.07
C ASP A 137 -47.63 -37.58 -2.46
N GLU A 138 -46.46 -36.91 -2.58
CA GLU A 138 -45.60 -36.78 -3.78
C GLU A 138 -44.58 -35.62 -3.56
N GLY A 139 -43.29 -35.95 -3.53
CA GLY A 139 -42.24 -35.07 -4.08
C GLY A 139 -41.40 -34.21 -3.13
N ILE A 140 -40.10 -34.50 -3.09
CA ILE A 140 -39.01 -33.64 -2.64
C ILE A 140 -38.97 -32.34 -3.47
N GLY A 141 -38.90 -31.16 -2.83
CA GLY A 141 -38.71 -29.86 -3.48
C GLY A 141 -38.10 -28.79 -2.55
N SER A 142 -37.06 -28.11 -3.03
CA SER A 142 -36.06 -27.28 -2.33
C SER A 142 -36.54 -26.09 -1.46
N PRO A 143 -35.75 -25.68 -0.45
CA PRO A 143 -35.96 -24.44 0.31
C PRO A 143 -35.31 -23.22 -0.37
N GLU A 144 -36.03 -22.49 -1.23
CA GLU A 144 -35.52 -21.30 -1.95
C GLU A 144 -36.15 -19.95 -1.51
N GLY A 145 -36.94 -19.90 -0.43
CA GLY A 145 -37.69 -18.69 -0.06
C GLY A 145 -37.00 -17.69 0.89
N MET A 146 -35.77 -17.94 1.36
CA MET A 146 -35.09 -17.08 2.36
C MET A 146 -33.80 -16.41 1.85
N GLU A 147 -33.29 -16.77 0.68
CA GLU A 147 -32.04 -16.21 0.12
C GLU A 147 -32.27 -14.94 -0.73
N GLU A 148 -33.48 -14.75 -1.25
CA GLU A 148 -33.81 -13.65 -2.16
C GLU A 148 -33.75 -12.27 -1.46
N SER A 149 -34.27 -12.15 -0.24
CA SER A 149 -34.15 -10.93 0.58
C SER A 149 -32.70 -10.60 0.93
N SER A 150 -31.86 -11.62 1.19
CA SER A 150 -30.44 -11.42 1.50
C SER A 150 -29.64 -11.01 0.26
N MET A 151 -30.02 -11.51 -0.92
CA MET A 151 -29.39 -11.14 -2.19
C MET A 151 -29.75 -9.71 -2.60
N GLU A 152 -31.01 -9.29 -2.41
CA GLU A 152 -31.45 -7.92 -2.67
C GLU A 152 -30.76 -6.90 -1.75
N GLU A 153 -30.56 -7.24 -0.46
CA GLU A 153 -29.79 -6.40 0.47
C GLU A 153 -28.32 -6.28 0.06
N MET A 154 -27.72 -7.38 -0.40
CA MET A 154 -26.35 -7.36 -0.93
C MET A 154 -26.24 -6.51 -2.20
N GLN A 155 -27.21 -6.61 -3.11
CA GLN A 155 -27.27 -5.78 -4.31
C GLN A 155 -27.42 -4.29 -3.99
N LYS A 156 -28.25 -3.92 -3.00
CA LYS A 156 -28.39 -2.54 -2.51
C LYS A 156 -27.07 -2.03 -1.93
N SER A 157 -26.39 -2.84 -1.13
CA SER A 157 -25.07 -2.51 -0.58
C SER A 157 -24.02 -2.28 -1.68
N ILE A 158 -23.99 -3.14 -2.72
CA ILE A 158 -23.09 -2.98 -3.87
C ILE A 158 -23.39 -1.67 -4.63
N LEU A 159 -24.67 -1.35 -4.84
CA LEU A 159 -25.08 -0.11 -5.51
C LEU A 159 -24.69 1.14 -4.70
N GLU A 160 -24.85 1.08 -3.38
CA GLU A 160 -24.43 2.17 -2.49
C GLU A 160 -22.91 2.37 -2.50
N LEU A 161 -22.13 1.30 -2.42
CA LEU A 161 -20.67 1.35 -2.50
C LEU A 161 -20.19 1.92 -3.84
N ARG A 162 -20.86 1.60 -4.95
CA ARG A 162 -20.59 2.21 -6.26
C ARG A 162 -20.84 3.71 -6.24
N SER A 163 -21.97 4.15 -5.68
CA SER A 163 -22.28 5.58 -5.55
C SER A 163 -21.28 6.32 -4.65
N GLN A 164 -20.82 5.68 -3.56
CA GLN A 164 -19.76 6.22 -2.71
C GLN A 164 -18.44 6.36 -3.47
N LEU A 165 -18.02 5.33 -4.23
CA LEU A 165 -16.80 5.37 -5.03
C LEU A 165 -16.83 6.48 -6.08
N ASP A 166 -17.97 6.70 -6.74
CA ASP A 166 -18.10 7.77 -7.73
C ASP A 166 -18.01 9.16 -7.10
N ARG A 167 -18.57 9.36 -5.90
CA ARG A 167 -18.39 10.59 -5.13
C ARG A 167 -16.92 10.81 -4.77
N GLU A 168 -16.22 9.78 -4.30
CA GLU A 168 -14.79 9.87 -3.97
C GLU A 168 -13.93 10.20 -5.18
N ARG A 169 -14.24 9.61 -6.35
CA ARG A 169 -13.56 9.92 -7.61
C ARG A 169 -13.76 11.38 -8.02
N GLN A 170 -14.97 11.91 -7.88
CA GLN A 170 -15.25 13.33 -8.15
C GLN A 170 -14.47 14.26 -7.20
N TYR A 171 -14.48 13.96 -5.90
CA TYR A 171 -13.70 14.73 -4.93
C TYR A 171 -12.19 14.66 -5.19
N ARG A 172 -11.65 13.47 -5.51
CA ARG A 172 -10.24 13.29 -5.87
C ARG A 172 -9.87 14.15 -7.08
N LYS A 173 -10.67 14.14 -8.14
CA LYS A 173 -10.44 14.97 -9.33
C LYS A 173 -10.37 16.46 -8.99
N VAL A 174 -11.30 16.96 -8.18
CA VAL A 174 -11.33 18.37 -7.75
C VAL A 174 -10.08 18.74 -6.93
N LEU A 175 -9.64 17.85 -6.04
CA LEU A 175 -8.44 18.08 -5.24
C LEU A 175 -7.17 18.02 -6.08
N GLU A 176 -7.09 17.10 -7.04
CA GLU A 176 -5.98 17.01 -7.99
C GLU A 176 -5.88 18.25 -8.87
N ASP A 177 -7.01 18.77 -9.37
CA ASP A 177 -7.05 20.02 -10.14
C ASP A 177 -6.58 21.22 -9.30
N LYS A 178 -7.05 21.33 -8.05
CA LYS A 178 -6.60 22.37 -7.11
C LYS A 178 -5.09 22.25 -6.84
N ASN A 179 -4.60 21.03 -6.65
CA ASN A 179 -3.18 20.79 -6.39
C ASN A 179 -2.32 21.14 -7.61
N ARG A 180 -2.75 20.76 -8.81
CA ARG A 180 -2.09 21.13 -10.07
C ARG A 180 -1.98 22.66 -10.24
N VAL A 181 -3.04 23.40 -9.90
CA VAL A 181 -3.03 24.88 -9.93
C VAL A 181 -2.07 25.46 -8.89
N LEU A 182 -2.04 24.89 -7.68
CA LEU A 182 -1.10 25.31 -6.64
C LEU A 182 0.35 25.02 -7.06
N GLU A 183 0.63 23.80 -7.52
CA GLU A 183 1.95 23.41 -8.03
C GLU A 183 2.41 24.37 -9.14
N ALA A 184 1.55 24.70 -10.11
CA ALA A 184 1.87 25.65 -11.18
C ALA A 184 2.20 27.07 -10.68
N LYS A 185 1.60 27.51 -9.56
CA LYS A 185 1.91 28.81 -8.94
C LYS A 185 3.25 28.82 -8.20
N PHE A 186 3.61 27.71 -7.53
CA PHE A 186 4.79 27.65 -6.66
C PHE A 186 6.05 27.10 -7.34
N TYR A 187 5.92 26.28 -8.39
CA TYR A 187 7.07 25.77 -9.17
C TYR A 187 7.95 26.86 -9.79
N PRO A 188 7.42 27.91 -10.47
CA PRO A 188 8.27 28.94 -11.05
C PRO A 188 9.03 29.74 -9.99
N GLU A 189 8.47 29.90 -8.78
CA GLU A 189 9.12 30.69 -7.73
C GLU A 189 10.21 29.89 -7.00
N LYS A 190 10.00 28.58 -6.81
CA LYS A 190 11.04 27.67 -6.28
C LYS A 190 12.22 27.53 -7.24
N LEU A 191 11.94 27.51 -8.55
CA LEU A 191 12.98 27.50 -9.59
C LEU A 191 13.78 28.81 -9.59
N LYS A 192 13.10 29.96 -9.56
CA LYS A 192 13.76 31.29 -9.47
C LYS A 192 14.61 31.44 -8.21
N GLN A 193 14.15 30.93 -7.06
CA GLN A 193 14.95 30.91 -5.82
C GLN A 193 16.22 30.07 -5.98
N LEU A 194 16.11 28.88 -6.56
CA LEU A 194 17.25 28.01 -6.80
C LEU A 194 18.26 28.67 -7.77
N THR A 195 17.79 29.27 -8.86
CA THR A 195 18.64 30.03 -9.80
C THR A 195 19.36 31.19 -9.11
N ARG A 196 18.68 31.95 -8.25
CA ARG A 196 19.31 33.02 -7.44
C ARG A 196 20.34 32.47 -6.44
N GLN A 197 20.10 31.30 -5.86
CA GLN A 197 21.03 30.67 -4.92
C GLN A 197 22.28 30.12 -5.61
N VAL A 198 22.12 29.50 -6.79
CA VAL A 198 23.23 29.04 -7.65
C VAL A 198 24.05 30.23 -8.13
N ARG A 199 23.42 31.30 -8.64
CA ARG A 199 24.12 32.52 -9.06
C ARG A 199 24.94 33.12 -7.91
N ARG A 200 24.40 33.18 -6.69
CA ARG A 200 25.14 33.65 -5.51
C ARG A 200 26.34 32.74 -5.21
N ARG A 201 26.16 31.41 -5.17
CA ARG A 201 27.28 30.46 -4.95
C ARG A 201 28.37 30.61 -6.00
N SER A 202 28.02 30.76 -7.28
CA SER A 202 29.00 30.98 -8.35
C SER A 202 29.73 32.31 -8.21
N HIS A 203 29.04 33.40 -7.84
CA HIS A 203 29.70 34.69 -7.56
C HIS A 203 30.67 34.58 -6.37
N TRP A 204 30.28 33.89 -5.30
CA TRP A 204 31.16 33.66 -4.14
C TRP A 204 32.35 32.78 -4.47
N GLN A 205 32.19 31.75 -5.31
CA GLN A 205 33.29 30.89 -5.76
C GLN A 205 34.27 31.65 -6.65
N ILE A 206 33.79 32.48 -7.57
CA ILE A 206 34.65 33.32 -8.42
C ILE A 206 35.41 34.33 -7.56
N ALA A 207 34.72 35.02 -6.63
CA ALA A 207 35.35 35.97 -5.72
C ALA A 207 36.41 35.32 -4.82
N PHE A 208 36.15 34.10 -4.32
CA PHE A 208 37.08 33.34 -3.50
C PHE A 208 38.34 32.95 -4.27
N VAL A 209 38.21 32.44 -5.50
CA VAL A 209 39.35 32.10 -6.37
C VAL A 209 40.16 33.33 -6.74
N THR A 210 39.51 34.47 -7.03
CA THR A 210 40.24 35.72 -7.34
C THR A 210 41.00 36.27 -6.14
N ILE A 211 40.47 36.14 -4.92
CA ILE A 211 41.15 36.58 -3.70
C ILE A 211 42.37 35.68 -3.43
N GLU A 212 42.24 34.36 -3.57
CA GLU A 212 43.39 33.45 -3.41
C GLU A 212 44.49 33.73 -4.44
N THR A 213 44.15 34.02 -5.71
CA THR A 213 45.17 34.34 -6.72
C THR A 213 45.93 35.65 -6.46
N VAL A 214 45.34 36.61 -5.75
CA VAL A 214 45.97 37.91 -5.44
C VAL A 214 46.83 37.84 -4.17
N VAL A 215 46.54 36.91 -3.26
CA VAL A 215 47.29 36.75 -1.99
C VAL A 215 48.56 35.90 -2.16
N TYR A 216 48.65 35.08 -3.21
CA TYR A 216 49.79 34.20 -3.49
C TYR A 216 50.72 34.69 -4.64
N GLN A 217 50.69 35.98 -4.96
CA GLN A 217 51.68 36.67 -5.78
C GLN A 217 52.45 37.69 -4.94
#